data_AF-A0A256CUD5-F1
#
_entry.id   AF-A0A256CUD5-F1
#
_cell.length_a   1.000
_cell.length_b   1.000
_cell.length_c   1.000
_cell.angle_alpha   90.00
_cell.angle_beta   90.00
_cell.angle_gamma   90.00
#
_symmetry.space_group_name_H-M   'P 1'
#
loop_
_entity.id
_entity.type
_entity.pdbx_description
1 polymer ?
#
loop_
_entity_poly.entity_id
_entity_poly.type
_entity_poly.pdbx_seq_one_letter_code
_entity_poly.pdbx_strand_id
1 'polypeptide(L)'
;MSLHGFLHYFENEHRLAQNNQEMLEKILDKVTILENMIKSQESKISGYYTVKELAEKLNISVSTIYSEIKKDHFPKQVKIGERASGWCKKEFAAWMAINTKKGRNYIERKKWSNIYTERYGVKNKN
;
A
#
# COMPACT_ATOMS: atom_id res chain seq x y z
N MET A 1 -42.01 -40.96 14.62
CA MET A 1 -41.55 -40.00 13.59
C MET A 1 -42.14 -40.47 12.27
N SER A 2 -42.96 -39.67 11.58
CA SER A 2 -43.60 -40.13 10.33
C SER A 2 -42.59 -40.09 9.17
N LEU A 3 -42.72 -41.02 8.23
CA LEU A 3 -41.89 -41.05 7.01
C LEU A 3 -41.97 -39.70 6.26
N HIS A 4 -43.15 -39.07 6.24
CA HIS A 4 -43.36 -37.75 5.65
C HIS A 4 -42.57 -36.64 6.35
N GLY A 5 -42.52 -36.65 7.69
CA GLY A 5 -41.72 -35.68 8.45
C GLY A 5 -40.21 -35.88 8.25
N PHE A 6 -39.76 -37.13 8.11
CA PHE A 6 -38.37 -37.47 7.82
C PHE A 6 -37.95 -37.02 6.41
N LEU A 7 -38.80 -37.25 5.39
CA LEU A 7 -38.55 -36.80 4.02
C LEU A 7 -38.51 -35.27 3.92
N HIS A 8 -39.45 -34.56 4.55
CA HIS A 8 -39.46 -33.11 4.55
C HIS A 8 -38.24 -32.51 5.29
N TYR A 9 -37.78 -33.14 6.38
CA TYR A 9 -36.53 -32.74 7.04
C TYR A 9 -35.33 -32.91 6.09
N PHE A 10 -35.19 -34.07 5.45
CA PHE A 10 -34.09 -34.36 4.54
C PHE A 10 -34.08 -33.43 3.32
N GLU A 11 -35.25 -33.16 2.72
CA GLU A 11 -35.40 -32.19 1.61
C GLU A 11 -35.01 -30.77 2.02
N ASN A 12 -35.37 -30.34 3.24
CA ASN A 12 -35.01 -29.01 3.73
C ASN A 12 -33.51 -28.88 3.99
N GLU A 13 -32.87 -29.88 4.61
CA GLU A 13 -31.42 -29.91 4.81
C GLU A 13 -30.67 -29.89 3.48
N HIS A 14 -31.14 -30.67 2.49
CA HIS A 14 -30.55 -30.68 1.16
C HIS A 14 -30.67 -29.31 0.47
N ARG A 15 -31.85 -28.67 0.55
CA ARG A 15 -32.06 -27.32 0.00
C ARG A 15 -31.18 -26.28 0.68
N LEU A 16 -31.03 -26.36 2.00
CA LEU A 16 -30.15 -25.47 2.76
C LEU A 16 -28.69 -25.64 2.32
N ALA A 17 -28.23 -26.88 2.15
CA ALA A 17 -26.89 -27.16 1.66
C ALA A 17 -26.66 -26.61 0.24
N GLN A 18 -27.64 -26.76 -0.65
CA GLN A 18 -27.57 -26.21 -2.02
C GLN A 18 -27.50 -24.69 -2.02
N ASN A 19 -28.36 -24.02 -1.23
CA ASN A 19 -28.35 -22.56 -1.14
C ASN A 19 -27.06 -22.03 -0.53
N ASN A 20 -26.53 -22.71 0.49
CA ASN A 20 -25.25 -22.36 1.09
C ASN A 20 -24.11 -22.53 0.10
N GLN A 21 -24.13 -23.61 -0.70
CA GLN A 21 -23.13 -23.83 -1.73
C GLN A 21 -23.18 -22.75 -2.82
N GLU A 22 -24.38 -22.41 -3.29
CA GLU A 22 -24.56 -21.33 -4.28
C GLU A 22 -24.08 -19.98 -3.73
N MET A 23 -24.32 -19.71 -2.45
CA MET A 23 -23.81 -18.52 -1.79
C MET A 23 -22.27 -18.51 -1.73
N LEU A 24 -21.63 -19.65 -1.45
CA LEU A 24 -20.17 -19.76 -1.42
C LEU A 24 -19.54 -19.48 -2.79
N GLU A 25 -20.12 -20.01 -3.87
CA GLU A 25 -19.65 -19.74 -5.25
C GLU A 25 -19.71 -18.24 -5.57
N LYS A 26 -20.83 -17.58 -5.25
CA LYS A 26 -20.98 -16.12 -5.43
C LYS A 26 -19.98 -15.31 -4.60
N ILE A 27 -19.64 -15.78 -3.40
CA ILE A 27 -18.63 -15.14 -2.55
C ILE A 27 -17.25 -15.32 -3.20
N LEU A 28 -16.93 -16.52 -3.69
CA LEU A 28 -15.65 -16.85 -4.30
C LEU A 28 -15.39 -16.00 -5.56
N ASP A 29 -16.42 -15.78 -6.39
CA ASP A 29 -16.33 -14.88 -7.54
C ASP A 29 -15.98 -13.45 -7.13
N LYS A 30 -16.66 -12.92 -6.11
CA LYS A 30 -16.38 -11.57 -5.60
C LYS A 30 -14.97 -11.45 -5.04
N VAL A 31 -14.51 -12.45 -4.29
CA VAL A 31 -13.14 -12.49 -3.76
C VAL A 31 -12.14 -12.48 -4.91
N THR A 32 -12.35 -13.29 -5.94
CA THR A 32 -11.49 -13.34 -7.14
C THR A 32 -11.39 -11.98 -7.84
N ILE A 33 -12.53 -11.27 -7.97
CA ILE A 33 -12.55 -9.92 -8.56
C ILE A 33 -11.73 -8.95 -7.69
N LEU A 34 -11.91 -8.98 -6.37
CA LEU A 34 -11.18 -8.12 -5.44
C LEU A 34 -9.67 -8.38 -5.46
N GLU A 35 -9.26 -9.65 -5.50
CA GLU A 35 -7.85 -10.04 -5.60
C GLU A 35 -7.20 -9.47 -6.87
N ASN A 36 -7.87 -9.58 -8.00
CA ASN A 36 -7.39 -9.02 -9.26
C ASN A 36 -7.31 -7.49 -9.23
N MET A 37 -8.28 -6.82 -8.59
CA MET A 37 -8.24 -5.37 -8.38
C MET A 37 -7.05 -4.96 -7.51
N ILE A 38 -6.79 -5.67 -6.41
CA ILE A 38 -5.66 -5.40 -5.52
C ILE A 38 -4.34 -5.60 -6.27
N LYS A 39 -4.20 -6.70 -7.02
CA LYS A 39 -2.99 -6.98 -7.81
C LYS A 39 -2.72 -5.90 -8.87
N SER A 40 -3.76 -5.39 -9.51
CA SER A 40 -3.66 -4.23 -10.42
C SER A 40 -3.15 -2.99 -9.68
N GLN A 41 -3.68 -2.69 -8.50
CA GLN A 41 -3.21 -1.57 -7.67
C GLN A 41 -1.75 -1.75 -7.22
N GLU A 42 -1.35 -2.96 -6.81
CA GLU A 42 0.02 -3.28 -6.41
C GLU A 42 1.02 -3.03 -7.53
N SER A 43 0.68 -3.41 -8.77
CA SER A 43 1.54 -3.14 -9.93
C SER A 43 1.76 -1.65 -10.17
N LYS A 44 0.78 -0.80 -9.83
CA LYS A 44 0.83 0.66 -10.02
C LYS A 44 1.70 1.36 -8.96
N ILE A 45 1.77 0.80 -7.75
CA ILE A 45 2.64 1.25 -6.66
C ILE A 45 4.00 0.55 -6.63
N SER A 46 4.21 -0.43 -7.50
CA SER A 46 5.51 -1.04 -7.77
C SER A 46 6.32 -0.14 -8.70
N GLY A 47 7.61 0.00 -8.43
CA GLY A 47 8.54 0.84 -9.19
C GLY A 47 8.98 2.11 -8.45
N TYR A 48 9.52 3.05 -9.21
CA TYR A 48 10.19 4.23 -8.66
C TYR A 48 9.61 5.51 -9.23
N TYR A 49 9.59 6.56 -8.42
CA TYR A 49 9.39 7.92 -8.89
C TYR A 49 10.73 8.58 -9.23
N THR A 50 10.75 9.27 -10.36
CA THR A 50 11.77 10.26 -10.69
C THR A 50 11.51 11.57 -9.94
N VAL A 51 12.52 12.43 -9.86
CA VAL A 51 12.37 13.74 -9.21
C VAL A 51 11.33 14.63 -9.90
N LYS A 52 11.15 14.50 -11.22
CA LYS A 52 10.15 15.24 -11.99
C LYS A 52 8.73 14.79 -11.66
N GLU A 53 8.50 13.47 -11.62
CA GLU A 53 7.20 12.91 -11.25
C GLU A 53 6.83 13.27 -9.79
N LEU A 54 7.80 13.31 -8.88
CA LEU A 54 7.56 13.76 -7.50
C LEU A 54 7.21 15.25 -7.42
N ALA A 55 7.90 16.09 -8.20
CA ALA A 55 7.63 17.52 -8.27
C ALA A 55 6.19 17.79 -8.72
N GLU A 56 5.73 17.09 -9.76
CA GLU A 56 4.34 17.16 -10.24
C GLU A 56 3.35 16.64 -9.18
N LYS A 57 3.63 15.48 -8.57
CA LYS A 57 2.74 14.85 -7.59
C LYS A 57 2.57 15.69 -6.31
N LEU A 58 3.62 16.37 -5.89
CA LEU A 58 3.65 17.22 -4.69
C LEU A 58 3.31 18.69 -5.01
N ASN A 59 3.18 19.05 -6.27
CA ASN A 59 3.01 20.43 -6.74
C ASN A 59 4.08 21.40 -6.18
N ILE A 60 5.34 20.98 -6.20
CA ILE A 60 6.50 21.78 -5.76
C ILE A 60 7.61 21.71 -6.81
N SER A 61 8.51 22.69 -6.80
CA SER A 61 9.66 22.66 -7.71
C SER A 61 10.66 21.56 -7.35
N VAL A 62 11.37 21.06 -8.35
CA VAL A 62 12.51 20.14 -8.19
C VAL A 62 13.59 20.72 -7.26
N SER A 63 13.82 22.04 -7.32
CA SER A 63 14.76 22.73 -6.43
C SER A 63 14.33 22.69 -4.96
N THR A 64 13.02 22.78 -4.70
CA THR A 64 12.47 22.60 -3.36
C THR A 64 12.74 21.19 -2.88
N ILE A 65 12.47 20.15 -3.69
CA ILE A 65 12.77 18.76 -3.34
C ILE A 65 14.25 18.57 -2.96
N TYR A 66 15.20 19.10 -3.74
CA TYR A 66 16.63 18.98 -3.38
C TYR A 66 17.00 19.74 -2.10
N SER A 67 16.34 20.88 -1.84
CA SER A 67 16.49 21.61 -0.58
C SER A 67 15.98 20.78 0.60
N GLU A 68 14.90 20.04 0.39
CA GLU A 68 14.30 19.14 1.38
C GLU A 68 15.13 17.90 1.66
N ILE A 69 15.75 17.34 0.64
CA ILE A 69 16.73 16.25 0.78
C ILE A 69 17.93 16.72 1.61
N LYS A 70 18.44 17.93 1.35
CA LYS A 70 19.57 18.50 2.12
C LYS A 70 19.22 18.73 3.60
N LYS A 71 17.96 19.02 3.90
CA LYS A 71 17.45 19.19 5.27
C LYS A 71 17.13 17.86 5.96
N ASP A 72 17.36 16.71 5.31
CA ASP A 72 17.01 15.36 5.79
C ASP A 72 15.50 15.20 6.12
N HIS A 73 14.66 16.04 5.50
CA HIS A 73 13.21 16.03 5.67
C HIS A 73 12.49 15.25 4.57
N PHE A 74 13.23 14.85 3.53
CA PHE A 74 12.75 14.05 2.42
C PHE A 74 13.35 12.65 2.48
N PRO A 75 12.63 11.59 2.09
CA PRO A 75 13.21 10.26 1.97
C PRO A 75 14.44 10.28 1.05
N LYS A 76 15.45 9.44 1.32
CA LYS A 76 16.65 9.37 0.49
C LYS A 76 16.34 8.69 -0.84
N GLN A 77 16.96 9.20 -1.90
CA GLN A 77 16.89 8.59 -3.22
C GLN A 77 17.71 7.29 -3.26
N VAL A 78 17.20 6.30 -3.98
CA VAL A 78 17.87 5.04 -4.27
C VAL A 78 18.45 5.14 -5.68
N LYS A 79 19.67 4.63 -5.89
CA LYS A 79 20.23 4.49 -7.24
C LYS A 79 19.49 3.37 -7.97
N ILE A 80 18.89 3.70 -9.10
CA ILE A 80 18.15 2.77 -9.96
C ILE A 80 19.02 2.33 -11.16
N GLY A 81 20.00 3.16 -11.52
CA GLY A 81 21.01 2.86 -12.54
C GLY A 81 22.20 3.80 -12.41
N GLU A 82 23.13 3.72 -13.36
CA GLU A 82 24.39 4.50 -13.34
C GLU A 82 24.15 6.01 -13.27
N ARG A 83 23.14 6.50 -14.00
CA ARG A 83 22.80 7.94 -14.12
C ARG A 83 21.43 8.30 -13.54
N ALA A 84 20.75 7.34 -12.90
CA ALA A 84 19.36 7.50 -12.46
C ALA A 84 19.22 7.19 -10.97
N SER A 85 18.56 8.10 -10.26
CA SER A 85 18.14 7.91 -8.87
C SER A 85 16.66 8.24 -8.74
N GLY A 86 15.99 7.59 -7.80
CA GLY A 86 14.56 7.80 -7.57
C GLY A 86 14.08 7.23 -6.26
N TRP A 87 12.77 7.26 -6.04
CA TRP A 87 12.14 6.86 -4.78
C TRP A 87 11.21 5.69 -5.00
N CYS A 88 11.34 4.63 -4.20
CA CYS A 88 10.40 3.51 -4.26
C CYS A 88 8.98 4.05 -4.00
N LYS A 89 8.06 3.83 -4.95
CA LYS A 89 6.69 4.36 -4.88
C LYS A 89 5.97 3.88 -3.62
N LYS A 90 6.18 2.61 -3.23
CA LYS A 90 5.62 2.01 -2.01
C LYS A 90 6.13 2.68 -0.73
N GLU A 91 7.44 2.85 -0.60
CA GLU A 91 8.03 3.51 0.57
C GLU A 91 7.63 4.99 0.63
N PHE A 92 7.60 5.67 -0.52
CA PHE A 92 7.15 7.05 -0.62
C PHE A 92 5.67 7.21 -0.25
N ALA A 93 4.79 6.28 -0.66
CA ALA A 93 3.39 6.29 -0.28
C ALA A 93 3.21 6.08 1.24
N ALA A 94 3.99 5.19 1.85
CA ALA A 94 4.00 5.02 3.31
C ALA A 94 4.48 6.28 4.03
N TRP A 95 5.55 6.90 3.53
CA TRP A 95 6.04 8.19 4.03
C TRP A 95 4.95 9.27 3.93
N MET A 96 4.27 9.38 2.78
CA MET A 96 3.16 10.32 2.60
C MET A 96 2.01 10.06 3.59
N ALA A 97 1.58 8.81 3.78
CA ALA A 97 0.49 8.47 4.69
C ALA A 97 0.77 8.88 6.15
N ILE A 98 2.04 8.82 6.57
CA ILE A 98 2.47 9.21 7.91
C ILE A 98 2.58 10.74 8.03
N ASN A 99 3.08 11.41 7.00
CA ASN A 99 3.29 12.86 7.00
C ASN A 99 2.05 13.68 6.60
N THR A 100 1.00 13.06 6.05
CA THR A 100 -0.25 13.74 5.68
C THR A 100 -1.29 13.81 6.80
N LYS A 101 -1.28 12.88 7.78
CA LYS A 101 -2.20 12.91 8.94
C LYS A 101 -1.82 13.95 10.01
N LYS A 102 -0.61 14.50 9.97
CA LYS A 102 -0.20 15.71 10.69
C LYS A 102 -0.17 16.88 9.72
N GLY A 103 -1.35 17.41 9.41
CA GLY A 103 -1.53 18.43 8.37
C GLY A 103 -0.54 19.59 8.49
N ARG A 104 0.13 19.93 7.38
CA ARG A 104 0.87 21.18 7.16
C ARG A 104 1.93 21.57 8.21
N ASN A 105 2.33 20.69 9.14
CA ASN A 105 3.33 21.00 10.15
C ASN A 105 4.60 20.15 9.98
N TYR A 106 5.43 20.72 9.12
CA TYR A 106 6.71 20.22 8.60
C TYR A 106 7.89 20.32 9.62
N ILE A 107 7.62 20.54 10.92
CA ILE A 107 8.64 20.94 11.91
C ILE A 107 8.78 20.02 13.15
N GLU A 108 8.41 18.75 13.07
CA GLU A 108 8.64 17.75 14.15
C GLU A 108 9.25 16.44 13.59
N ARG A 109 10.42 16.46 12.95
CA ARG A 109 11.79 16.38 13.52
C ARG A 109 11.98 15.30 14.59
N LYS A 110 12.94 14.39 14.33
CA LYS A 110 13.65 13.45 15.21
C LYS A 110 13.24 11.97 15.31
N LYS A 111 12.06 11.51 14.88
CA LYS A 111 11.72 10.07 15.03
C LYS A 111 12.09 9.18 13.83
N TRP A 112 12.16 9.74 12.62
CA TRP A 112 12.46 8.96 11.40
C TRP A 112 13.95 8.69 11.16
N SER A 113 14.85 9.45 11.78
CA SER A 113 16.30 9.26 11.63
C SER A 113 16.72 7.83 12.00
N ASN A 114 16.10 7.25 13.05
CA ASN A 114 16.48 5.96 13.62
C ASN A 114 16.02 4.74 12.79
N ILE A 115 14.87 4.81 12.09
CA ILE A 115 14.36 3.66 11.31
C ILE A 115 15.15 3.49 10.00
N TYR A 116 15.61 4.59 9.38
CA TYR A 116 16.41 4.55 8.16
C TYR A 116 17.90 4.22 8.42
N THR A 117 18.42 4.52 9.62
CA THR A 117 19.81 4.18 9.99
C THR A 117 19.99 2.68 10.16
N GLU A 118 19.05 2.00 10.80
CA GLU A 118 19.11 0.55 11.02
C GLU A 118 19.03 -0.25 9.73
N ARG A 119 18.23 0.20 8.74
CA ARG A 119 18.01 -0.55 7.49
C ARG A 119 19.05 -0.29 6.40
N TYR A 120 19.68 0.88 6.39
CA TYR A 120 20.59 1.31 5.32
C TYR A 120 21.99 1.74 5.79
N GLY A 121 22.33 1.59 7.08
CA GLY A 121 23.71 1.65 7.59
C GLY A 121 24.41 3.01 7.53
N VAL A 122 23.67 4.13 7.51
CA VAL A 122 24.27 5.47 7.36
C VAL A 122 24.60 6.08 8.73
N LYS A 123 25.86 6.03 9.16
CA LYS A 123 26.32 6.72 10.38
C LYS A 123 26.07 8.23 10.28
N ASN A 124 25.32 8.78 11.24
CA ASN A 124 25.23 10.23 11.43
C ASN A 124 26.64 10.78 11.74
N LYS A 125 27.15 11.67 10.89
CA LYS A 125 28.28 12.52 11.28
C LYS A 125 27.71 13.71 12.05
N ASN A 126 28.13 13.80 13.31
CA ASN A 126 27.87 14.93 14.21
C ASN A 126 28.35 16.25 13.60
#